data_AF-A0A6S6WG66-F1
#
_entry.id   AF-A0A6S6WG66-F1
#
_cell.length_a   1.000
_cell.length_b   1.000
_cell.length_c   1.000
_cell.angle_alpha   90.00
_cell.angle_beta   90.00
_cell.angle_gamma   90.00
#
_symmetry.space_group_name_H-M   'P 1'
#
loop_
_entity.id
_entity.type
_entity.pdbx_description
1 polymer ?
#
loop_
_entity_poly.entity_id
_entity_poly.type
_entity_poly.pdbx_seq_one_letter_code
_entity_poly.pdbx_strand_id
1 'polypeptide(L)'
;MWRMFTYYPIWDISYEVAFVFTIGSVIWVMNALFVYLPLVQPSTEFDTEELYGGGTTALIGTTVFEIGSLLLIAEAVNEGRSGCFGWVVEQAISHQEEVGGMMIRPSKSHCIYAHTKQYGDRTRYTDASKHEQRAQQHSWIWWPTNEELQTHYIHNFSFLASLSQLLGASIFWVAGLTALPGTYNRMSKPITVIFYWTRQVVGGLGFIISGCLFMLETQSKWWKPAPRTLGWWIGAWDLVGGIGFTMCPAFGYDSSSWTQYQAALSTFWGSWVFLIGSALQWYESLEKFPVEADRCLNAGSEVVHVHTRKEQS
;
A
#
# COMPACT_ATOMS: atom_id res chain seq x y z
N MET A 1 -5.91 1.13 -16.88
CA MET A 1 -6.74 2.25 -16.39
C MET A 1 -8.22 1.90 -16.23
N TRP A 2 -8.94 1.42 -17.26
CA TRP A 2 -10.38 1.08 -17.15
C TRP A 2 -10.72 0.17 -15.95
N ARG A 3 -9.87 -0.83 -15.67
CA ARG A 3 -10.05 -1.75 -14.53
C ARG A 3 -10.09 -1.08 -13.16
N MET A 4 -9.44 0.07 -12.96
CA MET A 4 -9.49 0.82 -11.69
C MET A 4 -10.90 1.28 -11.34
N PHE A 5 -11.77 1.43 -12.34
CA PHE A 5 -13.14 1.90 -12.18
C PHE A 5 -14.19 0.80 -12.33
N THR A 6 -13.79 -0.43 -12.68
CA THR A 6 -14.73 -1.51 -13.01
C THR A 6 -14.47 -2.83 -12.29
N TYR A 7 -13.36 -2.96 -11.56
CA TYR A 7 -12.99 -4.20 -10.91
C TYR A 7 -12.35 -3.93 -9.54
N TYR A 8 -12.88 -4.58 -8.51
CA TYR A 8 -12.55 -4.35 -7.11
C TYR A 8 -12.24 -5.70 -6.45
N PRO A 9 -11.01 -6.24 -6.61
CA PRO A 9 -10.61 -7.51 -6.02
C PRO A 9 -10.35 -7.36 -4.52
N ILE A 10 -11.41 -7.19 -3.73
CA ILE A 10 -11.33 -7.01 -2.26
C ILE A 10 -10.73 -8.21 -1.51
N TRP A 11 -10.55 -9.32 -2.21
CA TRP A 11 -9.90 -10.53 -1.74
C TRP A 11 -8.38 -10.54 -1.93
N ASP A 12 -7.81 -9.54 -2.60
CA ASP A 12 -6.37 -9.36 -2.75
C ASP A 12 -5.88 -8.30 -1.76
N ILE A 13 -5.01 -8.70 -0.82
CA ILE A 13 -4.47 -7.77 0.17
C ILE A 13 -3.66 -6.64 -0.47
N SER A 14 -2.97 -6.90 -1.58
CA SER A 14 -2.24 -5.85 -2.30
C SER A 14 -3.16 -4.76 -2.84
N TYR A 15 -4.38 -5.16 -3.25
CA TYR A 15 -5.39 -4.22 -3.71
C TYR A 15 -5.94 -3.41 -2.54
N GLU A 16 -6.27 -4.06 -1.42
CA GLU A 16 -6.78 -3.39 -0.21
C GLU A 16 -5.77 -2.36 0.33
N VAL A 17 -4.50 -2.74 0.43
CA VAL A 17 -3.40 -1.84 0.82
C VAL A 17 -3.38 -0.60 -0.09
N ALA A 18 -3.31 -0.82 -1.41
CA ALA A 18 -3.22 0.27 -2.37
C ALA A 18 -4.46 1.18 -2.37
N PHE A 19 -5.65 0.58 -2.23
CA PHE A 19 -6.91 1.30 -2.18
C PHE A 19 -7.03 2.17 -0.93
N VAL A 20 -6.69 1.62 0.25
CA VAL A 20 -6.72 2.35 1.53
C VAL A 20 -5.72 3.50 1.52
N PHE A 21 -4.48 3.30 1.05
CA PHE A 21 -3.51 4.40 0.91
C PHE A 21 -3.95 5.45 -0.11
N THR A 22 -4.64 5.06 -1.18
CA THR A 22 -5.21 6.02 -2.15
C THR A 22 -6.29 6.87 -1.51
N ILE A 23 -7.25 6.27 -0.79
CA ILE A 23 -8.28 7.01 -0.05
C ILE A 23 -7.65 7.95 0.98
N GLY A 24 -6.67 7.46 1.74
CA GLY A 24 -5.92 8.27 2.69
C GLY A 24 -5.26 9.47 2.01
N SER A 25 -4.66 9.28 0.84
CA SER A 25 -4.00 10.34 0.09
C SER A 25 -4.99 11.40 -0.41
N VAL A 26 -6.19 10.98 -0.85
CA VAL A 26 -7.28 11.90 -1.19
C VAL A 26 -7.70 12.73 0.04
N ILE A 27 -7.81 12.11 1.21
CA ILE A 27 -8.11 12.82 2.47
C ILE A 27 -7.02 13.83 2.80
N TRP A 28 -5.74 13.49 2.60
CA TRP A 28 -4.64 14.43 2.80
C TRP A 28 -4.62 15.57 1.79
N VAL A 29 -5.02 15.34 0.54
CA VAL A 29 -5.22 16.44 -0.43
C VAL A 29 -6.34 17.37 0.03
N MET A 30 -7.46 16.83 0.53
CA MET A 30 -8.54 17.66 1.11
C MET A 30 -8.06 18.43 2.33
N ASN A 31 -7.32 17.78 3.23
CA ASN A 31 -6.69 18.42 4.38
C ASN A 31 -5.79 19.59 3.96
N ALA A 32 -4.92 19.35 3.00
CA ALA A 32 -4.01 20.35 2.48
C ALA A 32 -4.75 21.55 1.88
N LEU A 33 -5.89 21.34 1.23
CA LEU A 33 -6.73 22.43 0.74
C LEU A 33 -7.26 23.27 1.90
N PHE A 34 -7.77 22.65 2.98
CA PHE A 34 -8.26 23.38 4.16
C PHE A 34 -7.19 24.23 4.87
N VAL A 35 -5.92 23.82 4.83
CA VAL A 35 -4.83 24.55 5.50
C VAL A 35 -4.06 25.50 4.58
N TYR A 36 -3.97 25.22 3.28
CA TYR A 36 -3.16 25.99 2.33
C TYR A 36 -3.98 26.97 1.49
N LEU A 37 -5.21 26.63 1.10
CA LEU A 37 -6.03 27.49 0.24
C LEU A 37 -6.36 28.84 0.90
N PRO A 38 -6.69 28.93 2.21
CA PRO A 38 -6.89 30.21 2.88
C PRO A 38 -5.68 31.16 2.80
N LEU A 39 -4.46 30.61 2.73
CA LEU A 39 -3.24 31.41 2.63
C LEU A 39 -3.00 31.97 1.22
N VAL A 40 -3.42 31.24 0.18
CA VAL A 40 -3.21 31.63 -1.23
C VAL A 40 -4.38 32.47 -1.74
N GLN A 41 -5.59 32.12 -1.36
CA GLN A 41 -6.83 32.79 -1.76
C GLN A 41 -7.72 33.05 -0.54
N PRO A 42 -7.42 34.07 0.27
CA PRO A 42 -8.18 34.38 1.49
C PRO A 42 -9.68 34.65 1.25
N SER A 43 -10.07 34.98 0.02
CA SER A 43 -11.48 35.19 -0.33
C SER A 43 -12.34 33.93 -0.33
N THR A 44 -11.74 32.74 -0.29
CA THR A 44 -12.47 31.46 -0.16
C THR A 44 -12.57 30.98 1.27
N GLU A 45 -11.87 31.61 2.21
CA GLU A 45 -11.84 31.20 3.60
C GLU A 45 -13.22 31.35 4.25
N PHE A 46 -13.65 30.31 4.97
CA PHE A 46 -14.84 30.36 5.81
C PHE A 46 -14.49 30.15 7.28
N ASP A 47 -15.39 30.61 8.16
CA ASP A 47 -15.18 30.55 9.60
C ASP A 47 -14.82 29.14 10.04
N THR A 48 -13.66 29.03 10.71
CA THR A 48 -13.16 27.80 11.33
C THR A 48 -12.69 26.69 10.35
N GLU A 49 -12.51 27.02 9.07
CA GLU A 49 -12.04 26.11 8.02
C GLU A 49 -10.76 25.35 8.40
N GLU A 50 -9.68 26.06 8.76
CA GLU A 50 -8.40 25.44 9.12
C GLU A 50 -8.53 24.57 10.38
N LEU A 51 -9.23 25.09 11.40
CA LEU A 51 -9.33 24.45 12.70
C LEU A 51 -10.16 23.15 12.66
N TYR A 52 -11.36 23.19 12.09
CA TYR A 52 -12.25 22.03 12.04
C TYR A 52 -11.99 21.19 10.78
N GLY A 53 -11.92 21.83 9.62
CA GLY A 53 -11.65 21.13 8.35
C GLY A 53 -10.28 20.49 8.36
N GLY A 54 -9.23 21.27 8.65
CA GLY A 54 -7.86 20.77 8.80
C GLY A 54 -7.73 19.75 9.93
N GLY A 55 -8.14 20.10 11.16
CA GLY A 55 -8.02 19.19 12.31
C GLY A 55 -8.75 17.84 12.14
N THR A 56 -9.98 17.87 11.62
CA THR A 56 -10.80 16.63 11.45
C THR A 56 -10.27 15.76 10.32
N THR A 57 -9.95 16.36 9.17
CA THR A 57 -9.38 15.58 8.05
C THR A 57 -8.00 15.03 8.37
N ALA A 58 -7.18 15.71 9.18
CA ALA A 58 -5.90 15.19 9.67
C ALA A 58 -6.09 13.93 10.52
N LEU A 59 -7.06 13.91 11.44
CA LEU A 59 -7.35 12.70 12.22
C LEU A 59 -7.84 11.55 11.33
N ILE A 60 -8.78 11.81 10.42
CA ILE A 60 -9.30 10.78 9.52
C ILE A 60 -8.17 10.25 8.63
N GLY A 61 -7.37 11.13 8.04
CA GLY A 61 -6.24 10.78 7.18
C GLY A 61 -5.21 9.91 7.90
N THR A 62 -4.82 10.30 9.12
CA THR A 62 -3.86 9.50 9.91
C THR A 62 -4.44 8.14 10.33
N THR A 63 -5.74 8.05 10.63
CA THR A 63 -6.41 6.79 10.96
C THR A 63 -6.46 5.85 9.75
N VAL A 64 -6.76 6.38 8.56
CA VAL A 64 -6.76 5.59 7.32
C VAL A 64 -5.35 5.09 6.99
N PHE A 65 -4.32 5.93 7.15
CA PHE A 65 -2.92 5.52 6.96
C PHE A 65 -2.47 4.47 7.99
N GLU A 66 -2.94 4.54 9.23
CA GLU A 66 -2.66 3.52 10.25
C GLU A 66 -3.23 2.16 9.84
N ILE A 67 -4.50 2.14 9.41
CA ILE A 67 -5.15 0.92 8.89
C ILE A 67 -4.40 0.37 7.68
N GLY A 68 -4.04 1.24 6.73
CA GLY A 68 -3.23 0.86 5.56
C GLY A 68 -1.88 0.27 5.96
N SER A 69 -1.23 0.81 6.98
CA SER A 69 0.06 0.31 7.46
C SER A 69 -0.03 -1.04 8.17
N LEU A 70 -1.14 -1.31 8.87
CA LEU A 70 -1.43 -2.64 9.43
C LEU A 70 -1.65 -3.67 8.32
N LEU A 71 -2.41 -3.31 7.28
CA LEU A 71 -2.61 -4.17 6.11
C LEU A 71 -1.29 -4.42 5.36
N LEU A 72 -0.44 -3.40 5.25
CA LEU A 72 0.88 -3.50 4.61
C LEU A 72 1.81 -4.47 5.34
N ILE A 73 1.82 -4.45 6.68
CA ILE A 73 2.52 -5.47 7.47
C ILE A 73 1.93 -6.86 7.25
N ALA A 74 0.60 -6.98 7.22
CA ALA A 74 -0.05 -8.25 6.95
C ALA A 74 0.29 -8.80 5.56
N GLU A 75 0.42 -7.93 4.55
CA GLU A 75 0.88 -8.29 3.21
C GLU A 75 2.33 -8.79 3.25
N ALA A 76 3.24 -8.05 3.89
CA ALA A 76 4.66 -8.41 3.98
C ALA A 76 4.91 -9.73 4.72
N VAL A 77 4.11 -10.03 5.77
CA VAL A 77 4.20 -11.31 6.49
C VAL A 77 3.67 -12.47 5.64
N ASN A 78 2.69 -12.21 4.77
CA ASN A 78 2.05 -13.23 3.93
C ASN A 78 2.57 -13.22 2.48
N GLU A 79 3.80 -12.76 2.27
CA GLU A 79 4.45 -12.79 0.96
C GLU A 79 4.45 -14.25 0.41
N GLY A 80 3.87 -14.44 -0.78
CA GLY A 80 3.67 -15.77 -1.40
C GLY A 80 2.41 -16.53 -0.95
N ARG A 81 1.59 -15.98 -0.05
CA ARG A 81 0.32 -16.56 0.45
C ARG A 81 -0.90 -15.66 0.24
N SER A 82 -0.77 -14.55 -0.48
CA SER A 82 -1.82 -13.54 -0.70
C SER A 82 -3.13 -14.11 -1.27
N GLY A 83 -3.07 -15.14 -2.12
CA GLY A 83 -4.26 -15.84 -2.63
C GLY A 83 -5.11 -16.56 -1.56
N CYS A 84 -4.56 -16.80 -0.36
CA CYS A 84 -5.30 -17.37 0.77
C CYS A 84 -6.08 -16.34 1.58
N PHE A 85 -5.72 -15.05 1.51
CA PHE A 85 -6.49 -13.97 2.15
C PHE A 85 -7.92 -13.93 1.62
N GLY A 86 -8.08 -14.03 0.31
CA GLY A 86 -9.38 -14.11 -0.34
C GLY A 86 -10.29 -15.22 0.16
N TRP A 87 -9.72 -16.39 0.49
CA TRP A 87 -10.47 -17.51 1.05
C TRP A 87 -10.91 -17.24 2.51
N VAL A 88 -10.09 -16.55 3.31
CA VAL A 88 -10.45 -16.16 4.68
C VAL A 88 -11.55 -15.10 4.67
N VAL A 89 -11.43 -14.09 3.81
CA VAL A 89 -12.46 -13.06 3.63
C VAL A 89 -13.76 -13.68 3.11
N GLU A 90 -13.67 -14.55 2.10
CA GLU A 90 -14.82 -15.32 1.59
C GLU A 90 -15.46 -16.15 2.69
N GLN A 91 -14.70 -16.88 3.50
CA GLN A 91 -15.24 -17.66 4.62
C GLN A 91 -15.94 -16.76 5.66
N ALA A 92 -15.36 -15.61 5.99
CA ALA A 92 -15.98 -14.66 6.91
C ALA A 92 -17.30 -14.08 6.39
N ILE A 93 -17.38 -13.78 5.08
CA ILE A 93 -18.58 -13.22 4.42
C ILE A 93 -19.62 -14.32 4.16
N SER A 94 -19.21 -15.52 3.74
CA SER A 94 -20.11 -16.65 3.48
C SER A 94 -20.71 -17.25 4.76
N HIS A 95 -20.09 -17.04 5.93
CA HIS A 95 -20.75 -17.26 7.22
C HIS A 95 -21.90 -16.26 7.50
N GLN A 96 -22.03 -15.16 6.73
CA GLN A 96 -23.16 -14.22 6.80
C GLN A 96 -24.19 -14.40 5.67
N GLU A 97 -23.82 -14.96 4.52
CA GLU A 97 -24.73 -15.09 3.36
C GLU A 97 -24.82 -16.54 2.84
N GLU A 98 -25.66 -17.36 3.49
CA GLU A 98 -26.24 -18.54 2.85
C GLU A 98 -27.38 -18.12 1.90
N VAL A 99 -27.09 -17.46 0.77
CA VAL A 99 -28.03 -17.38 -0.35
C VAL A 99 -27.29 -17.48 -1.68
N GLY A 100 -27.65 -18.50 -2.46
CA GLY A 100 -26.93 -18.95 -3.65
C GLY A 100 -26.70 -17.88 -4.72
N GLY A 101 -25.43 -17.76 -5.13
CA GLY A 101 -24.99 -17.04 -6.31
C GLY A 101 -23.79 -17.73 -6.94
N MET A 102 -23.81 -17.88 -8.27
CA MET A 102 -22.78 -18.56 -9.06
C MET A 102 -21.45 -17.81 -8.95
N MET A 103 -20.42 -18.49 -8.40
CA MET A 103 -19.17 -17.86 -8.00
C MET A 103 -18.12 -17.91 -9.13
N ILE A 104 -17.63 -16.75 -9.55
CA ILE A 104 -16.47 -16.64 -10.44
C ILE A 104 -15.21 -16.84 -9.61
N ARG A 105 -14.49 -17.95 -9.86
CA ARG A 105 -13.22 -18.27 -9.20
C ARG A 105 -12.04 -17.76 -10.02
N PRO A 106 -11.08 -17.02 -9.44
CA PRO A 106 -9.81 -16.76 -10.11
C PRO A 106 -9.03 -18.08 -10.29
N SER A 107 -8.55 -18.33 -11.51
CA SER A 107 -7.79 -19.53 -11.86
C SER A 107 -6.43 -19.54 -11.16
N LYS A 108 -6.14 -20.63 -10.44
CA LYS A 108 -4.87 -20.86 -9.72
C LYS A 108 -3.68 -21.19 -10.64
N SER A 109 -3.89 -21.35 -11.95
CA SER A 109 -2.85 -21.84 -12.86
C SER A 109 -1.91 -20.76 -13.41
N HIS A 110 -2.19 -19.47 -13.22
CA HIS A 110 -1.43 -18.37 -13.82
C HIS A 110 -1.25 -17.17 -12.87
N CYS A 111 -0.90 -17.40 -11.60
CA CYS A 111 -0.39 -16.34 -10.74
C CYS A 111 1.07 -16.04 -11.11
N ILE A 112 1.30 -15.02 -11.94
CA ILE A 112 2.64 -14.49 -12.19
C ILE A 112 2.97 -13.54 -11.02
N TYR A 113 3.74 -14.04 -10.06
CA TYR A 113 4.27 -13.24 -8.94
C TYR A 113 5.36 -12.29 -9.44
N ALA A 114 5.22 -10.98 -9.17
CA ALA A 114 6.14 -9.95 -9.66
C ALA A 114 7.20 -9.46 -8.64
N HIS A 115 7.28 -10.04 -7.44
CA HIS A 115 8.36 -9.70 -6.48
C HIS A 115 9.64 -10.53 -6.66
N THR A 116 9.76 -11.29 -7.77
CA THR A 116 11.02 -11.98 -8.09
C THR A 116 11.35 -11.85 -9.56
N LYS A 117 11.81 -10.67 -9.95
CA LYS A 117 12.71 -10.56 -11.12
C LYS A 117 14.11 -10.28 -10.62
N GLN A 118 14.70 -11.26 -9.91
CA GLN A 118 16.15 -11.37 -9.83
C GLN A 118 16.65 -11.46 -11.27
N TYR A 119 17.32 -10.42 -11.74
CA TYR A 119 18.05 -10.45 -13.00
C TYR A 119 19.34 -11.27 -12.79
N GLY A 120 19.15 -12.59 -12.67
CA GLY A 120 20.19 -13.60 -12.66
C GLY A 120 20.48 -14.07 -14.08
N ASP A 121 21.76 -14.27 -14.34
CA ASP A 121 22.41 -14.50 -15.62
C ASP A 121 21.74 -15.58 -16.50
N ARG A 122 21.72 -15.33 -17.82
CA ARG A 122 21.25 -16.28 -18.83
C ARG A 122 22.30 -17.37 -18.99
N THR A 123 22.24 -18.46 -18.23
CA THR A 123 22.88 -19.72 -18.63
C THR A 123 22.28 -20.94 -17.93
N ARG A 124 22.06 -21.99 -18.72
CA ARG A 124 21.69 -23.38 -18.37
C ARG A 124 20.21 -23.67 -18.15
N TYR A 125 19.58 -23.95 -19.28
CA TYR A 125 18.50 -24.92 -19.40
C TYR A 125 19.02 -26.30 -18.97
N THR A 126 18.71 -26.74 -17.75
CA THR A 126 18.79 -28.15 -17.36
C THR A 126 17.51 -28.55 -16.65
N ASP A 127 16.91 -29.59 -17.20
CA ASP A 127 15.61 -30.20 -16.97
C ASP A 127 15.51 -30.91 -15.59
N ALA A 128 15.71 -30.17 -14.50
CA ALA A 128 15.78 -30.74 -13.16
C ALA A 128 15.22 -29.80 -12.08
N SER A 129 13.89 -29.63 -12.02
CA SER A 129 13.16 -29.34 -10.76
C SER A 129 11.62 -29.28 -10.94
N LYS A 130 11.02 -30.19 -11.73
CA LYS A 130 9.54 -30.39 -11.76
C LYS A 130 8.95 -30.90 -10.43
N HIS A 131 9.70 -30.89 -9.33
CA HIS A 131 9.28 -31.45 -8.04
C HIS A 131 9.34 -30.50 -6.82
N GLU A 132 9.63 -29.21 -6.99
CA GLU A 132 9.85 -28.32 -5.81
C GLU A 132 9.05 -27.01 -5.79
N GLN A 133 7.98 -26.89 -6.57
CA GLN A 133 6.99 -25.83 -6.41
C GLN A 133 5.58 -26.39 -6.43
N ARG A 134 5.35 -27.41 -5.61
CA ARG A 134 4.02 -27.63 -5.05
C ARG A 134 3.75 -26.40 -4.20
N ALA A 135 2.81 -25.56 -4.61
CA ALA A 135 2.22 -24.54 -3.75
C ALA A 135 1.84 -25.24 -2.43
N GLN A 136 2.72 -25.16 -1.44
CA GLN A 136 2.43 -25.69 -0.11
C GLN A 136 1.22 -24.88 0.35
N GLN A 137 0.16 -25.61 0.68
CA GLN A 137 -1.08 -25.10 1.26
C GLN A 137 -0.77 -24.45 2.61
N HIS A 138 -0.21 -23.26 2.58
CA HIS A 138 0.05 -22.51 3.78
C HIS A 138 -1.14 -21.60 4.07
N SER A 139 -1.75 -21.82 5.23
CA SER A 139 -2.80 -20.98 5.79
C SER A 139 -2.28 -19.56 6.01
N TRP A 140 -3.22 -18.61 5.97
CA TRP A 140 -2.99 -17.21 6.33
C TRP A 140 -2.36 -17.09 7.73
N ILE A 141 -1.32 -16.28 7.86
CA ILE A 141 -0.62 -16.04 9.14
C ILE A 141 -0.87 -14.59 9.57
N TRP A 142 -1.46 -14.42 10.75
CA TRP A 142 -1.64 -13.10 11.35
C TRP A 142 -0.41 -12.61 12.12
N TRP A 143 0.36 -13.52 12.72
CA TRP A 143 1.51 -13.21 13.55
C TRP A 143 2.66 -14.17 13.23
N PRO A 144 3.84 -13.67 12.81
CA PRO A 144 4.99 -14.53 12.55
C PRO A 144 5.53 -15.13 13.85
N THR A 145 6.16 -16.31 13.78
CA THR A 145 6.84 -16.87 14.94
C THR A 145 8.14 -16.10 15.23
N ASN A 146 8.60 -16.08 16.49
CA ASN A 146 9.81 -15.34 16.88
C ASN A 146 11.07 -15.82 16.14
N GLU A 147 11.14 -17.11 15.79
CA GLU A 147 12.25 -17.69 15.04
C GLU A 147 12.26 -17.23 13.57
N GLU A 148 11.10 -17.21 12.91
CA GLU A 148 10.94 -16.67 11.56
C GLU A 148 11.21 -15.16 11.52
N LEU A 149 10.78 -14.43 12.55
CA LEU A 149 11.02 -13.00 12.70
C LEU A 149 12.52 -12.69 12.70
N GLN A 150 13.30 -13.37 13.54
CA GLN A 150 14.74 -13.09 13.71
C GLN A 150 15.59 -13.57 12.53
N THR A 151 15.19 -14.62 11.82
CA THR A 151 16.04 -15.21 10.77
C THR A 151 15.72 -14.67 9.37
N HIS A 152 14.44 -14.44 9.07
CA HIS A 152 13.98 -14.11 7.72
C HIS A 152 13.53 -12.64 7.58
N TYR A 153 12.66 -12.18 8.47
CA TYR A 153 11.98 -10.89 8.27
C TYR A 153 12.87 -9.66 8.54
N ILE A 154 13.83 -9.72 9.47
CA ILE A 154 14.74 -8.59 9.73
C ILE A 154 15.65 -8.25 8.54
N HIS A 155 15.85 -9.19 7.61
CA HIS A 155 16.68 -8.99 6.42
C HIS A 155 15.84 -8.75 5.14
N ASN A 156 14.51 -8.84 5.23
CA ASN A 156 13.63 -8.59 4.09
C ASN A 156 13.31 -7.09 4.01
N PHE A 157 13.68 -6.45 2.90
CA PHE A 157 13.42 -5.03 2.65
C PHE A 157 11.94 -4.68 2.73
N SER A 158 11.04 -5.52 2.18
CA SER A 158 9.59 -5.26 2.17
C SER A 158 9.01 -5.28 3.59
N PHE A 159 9.46 -6.21 4.43
CA PHE A 159 9.06 -6.26 5.83
C PHE A 159 9.58 -5.06 6.62
N LEU A 160 10.86 -4.72 6.47
CA LEU A 160 11.46 -3.58 7.17
C LEU A 160 10.82 -2.25 6.73
N ALA A 161 10.49 -2.11 5.43
CA ALA A 161 9.76 -0.97 4.91
C ALA A 161 8.37 -0.86 5.55
N SER A 162 7.62 -1.97 5.55
CA SER A 162 6.28 -2.05 6.15
C SER A 162 6.31 -1.77 7.66
N LEU A 163 7.35 -2.23 8.37
CA LEU A 163 7.51 -1.99 9.80
C LEU A 163 7.82 -0.53 10.08
N SER A 164 8.72 0.07 9.31
CA SER A 164 9.00 1.50 9.39
C SER A 164 7.76 2.34 9.10
N GLN A 165 6.97 1.94 8.10
CA GLN A 165 5.70 2.58 7.77
C GLN A 165 4.72 2.52 8.93
N LEU A 166 4.52 1.34 9.52
CA LEU A 166 3.61 1.15 10.67
C LEU A 166 4.05 1.96 11.88
N LEU A 167 5.32 1.89 12.28
CA LEU A 167 5.82 2.68 13.40
C LEU A 167 5.69 4.19 13.14
N GLY A 168 5.98 4.62 11.91
CA GLY A 168 5.80 6.01 11.48
C GLY A 168 4.34 6.45 11.57
N ALA A 169 3.42 5.65 11.03
CA ALA A 169 1.99 5.88 11.04
C ALA A 169 1.44 5.93 12.47
N SER A 170 1.82 5.00 13.34
CA SER A 170 1.31 4.95 14.71
C SER A 170 1.74 6.18 15.50
N ILE A 171 2.99 6.63 15.35
CA ILE A 171 3.48 7.85 16.01
C ILE A 171 2.76 9.09 15.47
N PHE A 172 2.61 9.17 14.14
CA PHE A 172 1.93 10.28 13.47
C PHE A 172 0.44 10.31 13.87
N TRP A 173 -0.21 9.16 14.00
CA TRP A 173 -1.62 9.03 14.38
C TRP A 173 -1.92 9.65 15.74
N VAL A 174 -1.01 9.51 16.71
CA VAL A 174 -1.19 10.19 18.01
C VAL A 174 -1.14 11.71 17.87
N ALA A 175 -0.45 12.27 16.88
CA ALA A 175 -0.51 13.70 16.57
C ALA A 175 -1.84 14.08 15.90
N GLY A 176 -2.43 13.19 15.09
CA GLY A 176 -3.78 13.36 14.54
C GLY A 176 -4.84 13.54 15.63
N LEU A 177 -4.74 12.80 16.75
CA LEU A 177 -5.63 12.95 17.90
C LEU A 177 -5.51 14.34 18.57
N THR A 178 -4.31 14.92 18.57
CA THR A 178 -4.07 16.25 19.15
C THR A 178 -4.43 17.40 18.21
N ALA A 179 -4.61 17.12 16.91
CA ALA A 179 -5.07 18.06 15.89
C ALA A 179 -6.55 18.43 16.01
N LEU A 180 -7.35 17.65 16.77
CA LEU A 180 -8.78 17.88 16.88
C LEU A 180 -9.12 19.24 17.52
N PRO A 181 -10.19 19.90 17.03
CA PRO A 181 -10.74 21.10 17.66
C PRO A 181 -11.14 20.80 19.10
N GLY A 182 -10.73 21.66 20.03
CA GLY A 182 -10.95 21.48 21.47
C GLY A 182 -9.75 20.90 22.21
N THR A 183 -8.97 19.99 21.59
CA THR A 183 -7.67 19.57 22.12
C THR A 183 -6.61 20.59 21.72
N TYR A 184 -6.47 20.83 20.41
CA TYR A 184 -5.44 21.71 19.85
C TYR A 184 -5.47 23.11 20.47
N ASN A 185 -6.67 23.70 20.57
CA ASN A 185 -6.87 25.07 21.07
C ASN A 185 -6.61 25.24 22.57
N ARG A 186 -6.54 24.15 23.33
CA ARG A 186 -6.33 24.17 24.78
C ARG A 186 -4.90 23.78 25.17
N MET A 187 -4.07 23.37 24.22
CA MET A 187 -2.68 22.99 24.50
C MET A 187 -1.79 24.22 24.68
N SER A 188 -0.90 24.16 25.68
CA SER A 188 0.18 25.14 25.81
C SER A 188 1.24 24.90 24.74
N LYS A 189 2.02 25.93 24.38
CA LYS A 189 3.06 25.83 23.35
C LYS A 189 4.01 24.62 23.54
N PRO A 190 4.53 24.32 24.75
CA PRO A 190 5.38 23.14 24.95
C PRO A 190 4.68 21.81 24.64
N ILE A 191 3.39 21.71 24.96
CA ILE A 191 2.61 20.49 24.70
C ILE A 191 2.40 20.34 23.18
N THR A 192 2.07 21.42 22.47
CA THR A 192 1.95 21.39 20.99
C THR A 192 3.26 20.98 20.33
N VAL A 193 4.40 21.52 20.79
CA VAL A 193 5.73 21.13 20.27
C VAL A 193 5.95 19.62 20.40
N ILE A 194 5.73 19.05 21.59
CA ILE A 194 6.05 17.64 21.85
C ILE A 194 5.02 16.69 21.23
N PHE A 195 3.73 16.94 21.47
CA PHE A 195 2.65 15.99 21.17
C PHE A 195 2.06 16.16 19.77
N TYR A 196 2.28 17.30 19.13
CA TYR A 196 1.80 17.56 17.77
C TYR A 196 2.97 17.64 16.78
N TRP A 197 3.90 18.59 16.93
CA TRP A 197 4.95 18.79 15.92
C TRP A 197 6.02 17.70 15.91
N THR A 198 6.64 17.39 17.05
CA THR A 198 7.72 16.39 17.13
C THR A 198 7.28 15.01 16.69
N ARG A 199 6.05 14.60 17.06
CA ARG A 199 5.52 13.30 16.61
C ARG A 199 5.31 13.23 15.11
N GLN A 200 4.83 14.30 14.48
CA GLN A 200 4.70 14.32 13.02
C GLN A 200 6.06 14.25 12.32
N VAL A 201 7.08 14.94 12.84
CA VAL A 201 8.46 14.82 12.31
C VAL A 201 8.96 13.37 12.42
N VAL A 202 8.84 12.76 13.60
CA VAL A 202 9.31 11.38 13.82
C VAL A 202 8.50 10.38 12.97
N GLY A 203 7.19 10.56 12.86
CA GLY A 203 6.33 9.74 12.01
C GLY A 203 6.69 9.87 10.52
N GLY A 204 6.92 11.10 10.06
CA GLY A 204 7.35 11.39 8.69
C GLY A 204 8.69 10.77 8.32
N LEU A 205 9.65 10.72 9.26
CA LEU A 205 10.90 9.98 9.07
C LEU A 205 10.67 8.48 8.82
N GLY A 206 9.67 7.89 9.49
CA GLY A 206 9.25 6.51 9.25
C GLY A 206 8.76 6.29 7.81
N PHE A 207 8.01 7.25 7.26
CA PHE A 207 7.55 7.23 5.86
C PHE A 207 8.70 7.39 4.87
N ILE A 208 9.67 8.25 5.16
CA ILE A 208 10.89 8.42 4.35
C ILE A 208 11.69 7.11 4.29
N ILE A 209 11.92 6.48 5.45
CA ILE A 209 12.65 5.21 5.55
C ILE A 209 11.89 4.11 4.79
N SER A 210 10.57 4.01 4.99
CA SER A 210 9.69 3.08 4.27
C SER A 210 9.80 3.25 2.75
N GLY A 211 9.59 4.45 2.22
CA GLY A 211 9.69 4.74 0.79
C GLY A 211 11.08 4.46 0.22
N CYS A 212 12.15 4.77 0.96
CA CYS A 212 13.52 4.40 0.58
C CYS A 212 13.71 2.89 0.47
N LEU A 213 13.22 2.12 1.45
CA LEU A 213 13.38 0.67 1.47
C LEU A 213 12.58 -0.01 0.35
N PHE A 214 11.34 0.41 0.08
CA PHE A 214 10.58 -0.08 -1.07
C PHE A 214 11.23 0.29 -2.41
N MET A 215 11.79 1.49 -2.52
CA MET A 215 12.56 1.89 -3.71
C MET A 215 13.86 1.07 -3.86
N LEU A 216 14.52 0.71 -2.76
CA LEU A 216 15.71 -0.15 -2.73
C LEU A 216 15.40 -1.60 -3.08
N GLU A 217 14.25 -2.11 -2.66
CA GLU A 217 13.78 -3.47 -2.95
C GLU A 217 13.64 -3.72 -4.46
N THR A 218 13.17 -2.72 -5.20
CA THR A 218 12.91 -2.86 -6.65
C THR A 218 14.14 -2.73 -7.54
N GLN A 219 15.30 -2.36 -6.98
CA GLN A 219 16.53 -2.15 -7.73
C GLN A 219 17.58 -3.23 -7.48
N SER A 220 18.25 -3.66 -8.55
CA SER A 220 19.29 -4.71 -8.48
C SER A 220 20.50 -4.37 -7.58
N LYS A 221 20.82 -3.07 -7.46
CA LYS A 221 21.94 -2.54 -6.69
C LYS A 221 21.50 -1.21 -6.11
N TRP A 222 21.89 -0.92 -4.88
CA TRP A 222 21.49 0.30 -4.15
C TRP A 222 21.79 1.63 -4.88
N TRP A 223 22.76 1.65 -5.80
CA TRP A 223 23.16 2.84 -6.55
C TRP A 223 22.59 2.90 -7.97
N LYS A 224 21.92 1.84 -8.44
CA LYS A 224 21.45 1.74 -9.82
C LYS A 224 19.92 1.78 -9.86
N PRO A 225 19.32 2.96 -10.10
CA PRO A 225 17.87 3.10 -10.10
C PRO A 225 17.23 2.22 -11.17
N ALA A 226 16.00 1.78 -10.92
CA ALA A 226 15.23 0.90 -11.79
C ALA A 226 13.99 1.62 -12.38
N PRO A 227 14.15 2.69 -13.18
CA PRO A 227 13.04 3.53 -13.66
C PRO A 227 12.07 2.83 -14.61
N ARG A 228 12.37 1.59 -15.02
CA ARG A 228 11.51 0.74 -15.85
C ARG A 228 10.53 -0.10 -15.04
N THR A 229 10.67 -0.14 -13.72
CA THR A 229 9.81 -0.89 -12.82
C THR A 229 8.80 0.06 -12.19
N LEU A 230 7.53 -0.32 -12.16
CA LEU A 230 6.46 0.50 -11.59
C LEU A 230 6.64 0.68 -10.08
N GLY A 231 6.90 -0.41 -9.34
CA GLY A 231 7.27 -0.37 -7.91
C GLY A 231 8.40 0.60 -7.54
N TRP A 232 9.36 0.86 -8.45
CA TRP A 232 10.42 1.84 -8.18
C TRP A 232 9.87 3.26 -8.10
N TRP A 233 8.94 3.61 -8.99
CA TRP A 233 8.27 4.91 -8.97
C TRP A 233 7.32 5.05 -7.79
N ILE A 234 6.63 3.99 -7.39
CA ILE A 234 5.79 3.98 -6.20
C ILE A 234 6.63 4.37 -4.98
N GLY A 235 7.72 3.64 -4.70
CA GLY A 235 8.62 3.96 -3.59
C GLY A 235 9.29 5.33 -3.71
N ALA A 236 9.61 5.79 -4.92
CA ALA A 236 10.19 7.11 -5.14
C ALA A 236 9.20 8.24 -4.83
N TRP A 237 7.94 8.12 -5.24
CA TRP A 237 6.91 9.11 -4.91
C TRP A 237 6.57 9.07 -3.43
N ASP A 238 6.45 7.89 -2.82
CA ASP A 238 6.20 7.78 -1.38
C ASP A 238 7.34 8.39 -0.54
N LEU A 239 8.59 8.21 -0.98
CA LEU A 239 9.74 8.89 -0.39
C LEU A 239 9.61 10.41 -0.45
N VAL A 240 9.33 10.96 -1.64
CA VAL A 240 9.20 12.40 -1.84
C VAL A 240 8.01 12.96 -1.05
N GLY A 241 6.87 12.24 -1.01
CA GLY A 241 5.72 12.57 -0.17
C GLY A 241 6.08 12.59 1.31
N GLY A 242 6.80 11.58 1.79
CA GLY A 242 7.31 11.49 3.16
C GLY A 242 8.22 12.67 3.54
N ILE A 243 9.04 13.16 2.60
CA ILE A 243 9.84 14.37 2.79
C ILE A 243 8.94 15.59 3.00
N GLY A 244 7.89 15.77 2.19
CA GLY A 244 6.94 16.87 2.36
C GLY A 244 6.24 16.85 3.71
N PHE A 245 5.76 15.68 4.13
CA PHE A 245 5.12 15.47 5.43
C PHE A 245 6.07 15.57 6.62
N THR A 246 7.37 15.41 6.41
CA THR A 246 8.39 15.66 7.47
C THR A 246 8.76 17.14 7.52
N MET A 247 8.81 17.82 6.39
CA MET A 247 9.11 19.25 6.30
C MET A 247 8.01 20.12 6.93
N CYS A 248 6.74 19.78 6.71
CA CYS A 248 5.61 20.52 7.29
C CYS A 248 5.77 20.75 8.81
N PRO A 249 5.85 19.71 9.64
CA PRO A 249 5.99 19.87 11.08
C PRO A 249 7.36 20.41 11.51
N ALA A 250 8.40 20.26 10.67
CA ALA A 250 9.69 20.88 10.92
C ALA A 250 9.63 22.42 10.84
N PHE A 251 8.78 22.98 9.97
CA PHE A 251 8.50 24.42 9.96
C PHE A 251 7.51 24.85 11.05
N GLY A 252 6.65 23.95 11.51
CA GLY A 252 5.63 24.21 12.53
C GLY A 252 6.16 24.65 13.91
N TYR A 253 7.45 24.45 14.20
CA TYR A 253 8.07 24.91 15.44
C TYR A 253 8.18 26.44 15.56
N ASP A 254 8.21 27.15 14.42
CA ASP A 254 8.28 28.60 14.38
C ASP A 254 6.93 29.19 13.95
N SER A 255 6.43 30.16 14.70
CA SER A 255 5.16 30.86 14.45
C SER A 255 5.27 32.01 13.43
N SER A 256 6.43 32.22 12.82
CA SER A 256 6.63 33.23 11.79
C SER A 256 5.71 32.98 10.58
N SER A 257 5.20 34.03 9.95
CA SER A 257 4.27 33.90 8.82
C SER A 257 4.84 33.10 7.65
N TRP A 258 6.14 33.29 7.37
CA TRP A 258 6.85 32.54 6.33
C TRP A 258 6.94 31.04 6.65
N THR A 259 7.21 30.65 7.90
CA THR A 259 7.33 29.24 8.27
C THR A 259 5.97 28.54 8.25
N GLN A 260 4.90 29.21 8.69
CA GLN A 260 3.54 28.67 8.59
C GLN A 260 3.11 28.48 7.13
N TYR A 261 3.46 29.41 6.24
CA TYR A 261 3.24 29.24 4.80
C TYR A 261 3.99 28.03 4.24
N GLN A 262 5.28 27.85 4.59
CA GLN A 262 6.06 26.70 4.15
C GLN A 262 5.50 25.39 4.72
N ALA A 263 4.99 25.38 5.96
CA ALA A 263 4.36 24.20 6.55
C ALA A 263 3.13 23.74 5.75
N ALA A 264 2.23 24.68 5.44
CA ALA A 264 1.04 24.42 4.66
C ALA A 264 1.37 24.01 3.21
N LEU A 265 2.33 24.70 2.57
CA LEU A 265 2.80 24.36 1.21
C LEU A 265 3.43 22.96 1.17
N SER A 266 4.24 22.61 2.17
CA SER A 266 4.85 21.28 2.30
C SER A 266 3.81 20.17 2.42
N THR A 267 2.76 20.41 3.20
CA THR A 267 1.61 19.48 3.30
C THR A 267 0.91 19.35 1.94
N PHE A 268 0.72 20.47 1.23
CA PHE A 268 0.06 20.50 -0.07
C PHE A 268 0.77 19.66 -1.12
N TRP A 269 2.02 19.97 -1.45
CA TRP A 269 2.71 19.20 -2.48
C TRP A 269 2.99 17.76 -2.01
N GLY A 270 3.26 17.54 -0.73
CA GLY A 270 3.48 16.20 -0.17
C GLY A 270 2.25 15.30 -0.34
N SER A 271 1.05 15.84 -0.14
CA SER A 271 -0.22 15.12 -0.30
C SER A 271 -0.47 14.71 -1.75
N TRP A 272 -0.19 15.61 -2.70
CA TRP A 272 -0.31 15.30 -4.13
C TRP A 272 0.69 14.25 -4.58
N VAL A 273 1.91 14.29 -4.05
CA VAL A 273 2.93 13.29 -4.35
C VAL A 273 2.54 11.91 -3.82
N PHE A 274 2.07 11.81 -2.58
CA PHE A 274 1.53 10.55 -2.04
C PHE A 274 0.33 10.03 -2.84
N LEU A 275 -0.53 10.93 -3.34
CA LEU A 275 -1.64 10.54 -4.21
C LEU A 275 -1.14 9.93 -5.52
N ILE A 276 -0.06 10.46 -6.11
CA ILE A 276 0.55 9.88 -7.32
C ILE A 276 1.13 8.49 -6.99
N GLY A 277 1.89 8.36 -5.90
CA GLY A 277 2.48 7.09 -5.46
C GLY A 277 1.42 6.00 -5.23
N SER A 278 0.41 6.30 -4.41
CA SER A 278 -0.69 5.38 -4.10
C SER A 278 -1.56 5.05 -5.32
N ALA A 279 -1.81 5.99 -6.22
CA ALA A 279 -2.54 5.70 -7.47
C ALA A 279 -1.76 4.75 -8.40
N LEU A 280 -0.42 4.86 -8.45
CA LEU A 280 0.43 3.91 -9.17
C LEU A 280 0.43 2.53 -8.50
N GLN A 281 0.45 2.49 -7.17
CA GLN A 281 0.32 1.24 -6.40
C GLN A 281 -1.03 0.56 -6.67
N TRP A 282 -2.09 1.36 -6.74
CA TRP A 282 -3.43 0.86 -7.06
C TRP A 282 -3.48 0.30 -8.48
N TYR A 283 -2.88 1.00 -9.45
CA TYR A 283 -2.73 0.51 -10.81
C TYR A 283 -1.97 -0.82 -10.86
N GLU A 284 -0.84 -0.93 -10.15
CA GLU A 284 0.00 -2.13 -10.10
C GLU A 284 -0.78 -3.33 -9.54
N SER A 285 -1.57 -3.13 -8.48
CA SER A 285 -2.37 -4.19 -7.86
C SER A 285 -3.38 -4.84 -8.83
N LEU A 286 -3.90 -4.07 -9.80
CA LEU A 286 -4.92 -4.52 -10.75
C LEU A 286 -4.36 -5.17 -12.01
N GLU A 287 -3.11 -4.86 -12.39
CA GLU A 287 -2.44 -5.52 -13.52
C GLU A 287 -2.01 -6.95 -13.17
N LYS A 288 -1.99 -7.33 -11.88
CA LYS A 288 -1.71 -8.71 -11.42
C LYS A 288 -2.68 -9.75 -12.01
N PHE A 289 -3.87 -9.34 -12.46
CA PHE A 289 -4.90 -10.23 -13.00
C PHE A 289 -5.21 -9.97 -14.47
N PRO A 290 -4.35 -10.32 -15.45
CA PRO A 290 -4.77 -10.31 -16.84
C PRO A 290 -5.90 -11.33 -17.02
N VAL A 291 -7.16 -10.85 -17.11
CA VAL A 291 -8.27 -11.65 -17.62
C VAL A 291 -7.94 -11.99 -19.08
N GLU A 292 -7.35 -13.15 -19.30
CA GLU A 292 -7.37 -13.78 -20.62
C GLU A 292 -8.85 -14.04 -20.93
N ALA A 293 -9.40 -13.31 -21.89
CA ALA A 293 -10.65 -13.71 -22.49
C ALA A 293 -10.37 -15.03 -23.22
N ASP A 294 -10.80 -16.15 -22.64
CA ASP A 294 -10.74 -17.46 -23.29
C ASP A 294 -11.43 -17.39 -24.65
N ARG A 295 -10.66 -17.14 -25.71
CA ARG A 295 -11.01 -17.52 -27.08
C ARG A 295 -10.70 -19.01 -27.25
N CYS A 296 -11.33 -19.85 -26.44
CA CYS A 296 -11.26 -21.31 -26.53
C CYS A 296 -12.66 -21.94 -26.65
N LEU A 297 -13.59 -21.24 -27.31
CA LEU A 297 -14.79 -21.83 -27.90
C LEU A 297 -14.76 -21.50 -29.39
N ASN A 298 -14.01 -22.30 -30.16
CA ASN A 298 -14.16 -22.55 -31.61
C ASN A 298 -12.86 -23.14 -32.19
N ALA A 299 -12.36 -24.25 -31.66
CA ALA A 299 -11.43 -25.11 -32.38
C ALA A 299 -11.39 -26.49 -31.72
N GLY A 300 -11.83 -27.53 -32.44
CA GLY A 300 -11.44 -28.90 -32.11
C GLY A 300 -12.55 -29.87 -31.70
N SER A 301 -13.74 -29.82 -32.33
CA SER A 301 -14.56 -31.03 -32.44
C SER A 301 -14.11 -31.80 -33.68
N GLU A 302 -13.14 -32.70 -33.51
CA GLU A 302 -12.97 -33.97 -34.24
C GLU A 302 -11.60 -34.55 -33.90
N VAL A 303 -11.59 -35.71 -33.23
CA VAL A 303 -10.85 -36.94 -33.57
C VAL A 303 -10.95 -37.85 -32.34
N VAL A 304 -11.91 -38.78 -32.38
CA VAL A 304 -11.98 -39.90 -31.45
C VAL A 304 -11.13 -41.03 -32.03
N HIS A 305 -9.97 -41.32 -31.45
CA HIS A 305 -9.24 -42.56 -31.71
C HIS A 305 -9.69 -43.62 -30.69
N VAL A 306 -10.51 -44.57 -31.14
CA VAL A 306 -10.81 -45.80 -30.37
C VAL A 306 -9.75 -46.85 -30.68
N HIS A 307 -8.94 -47.19 -29.68
CA HIS A 307 -8.10 -48.38 -29.69
C HIS A 307 -8.94 -49.57 -29.19
N THR A 308 -9.19 -50.56 -30.05
CA THR A 308 -9.62 -51.90 -29.63
C THR A 308 -8.52 -52.90 -29.92
N ARG A 309 -8.08 -53.63 -28.89
CA ARG A 309 -7.09 -54.71 -28.98
C ARG A 309 -7.67 -55.99 -28.36
N LYS A 310 -7.32 -57.11 -29.00
CA LYS A 310 -7.43 -58.55 -28.62
C LYS A 310 -8.74 -59.23 -29.09
N GLU A 311 -8.76 -60.47 -29.59
CA GLU A 311 -7.98 -61.71 -29.35
C GLU A 311 -7.81 -62.52 -30.67
N GLN A 312 -6.67 -63.14 -30.98
CA GLN A 312 -6.30 -64.57 -30.74
C GLN A 312 -7.36 -65.64 -31.11
N SER A 313 -7.39 -66.07 -32.38
CA SER A 313 -7.23 -67.46 -32.89
C SER A 313 -7.78 -67.56 -34.30
#